data_AF-A0A093PXW3-F1
#
_entry.id   AF-A0A093PXW3-F1
#
_cell.length_a   1.000
_cell.length_b   1.000
_cell.length_c   1.000
_cell.angle_alpha   90.00
_cell.angle_beta   90.00
_cell.angle_gamma   90.00
#
_symmetry.space_group_name_H-M   'P 1'
#
loop_
_entity.id
_entity.type
_entity.pdbx_description
1 polymer ?
#
loop_
_entity_poly.entity_id
_entity_poly.type
_entity_poly.pdbx_seq_one_letter_code
_entity_poly.pdbx_strand_id
1 'polypeptide(L)' 'LTQPSSLSHKVVDAVKITCSGGSSNWYGWYQQKVPGSAPVTVIWDNTNRPSNIPSRFSGSTSGNTGTLTITGVQ' A
#
# COMPACT_ATOMS: atom_id res chain seq x y z
N LEU A 1 -1.08 -13.89 -14.07
CA LEU A 1 -1.06 -12.87 -12.99
C LEU A 1 -2.10 -13.30 -11.95
N THR A 2 -1.66 -13.85 -10.82
CA THR A 2 -2.57 -14.38 -9.79
C THR A 2 -2.42 -13.54 -8.54
N GLN A 3 -3.46 -12.76 -8.21
CA GLN A 3 -3.57 -12.06 -6.93
C GLN A 3 -4.49 -12.88 -6.01
N PRO A 4 -4.11 -13.16 -4.76
CA PRO A 4 -4.97 -13.92 -3.85
C PRO A 4 -6.25 -13.14 -3.52
N SER A 5 -7.37 -13.86 -3.49
CA SER A 5 -8.68 -13.35 -3.11
C SER A 5 -8.77 -13.14 -1.60
N SER A 6 -8.68 -11.88 -1.16
CA SER A 6 -9.02 -11.39 0.19
C SER A 6 -8.26 -12.01 1.37
N LEU A 7 -7.52 -11.17 2.12
CA LEU A 7 -6.91 -11.52 3.40
C LEU A 7 -7.68 -10.83 4.54
N SER A 8 -8.15 -11.60 5.54
CA SER A 8 -8.76 -11.09 6.78
C SER A 8 -7.80 -11.34 7.94
N HIS A 9 -7.43 -10.28 8.68
CA HIS A 9 -6.47 -10.32 9.79
C HIS A 9 -7.12 -9.77 11.08
N LYS A 10 -6.59 -10.20 12.23
CA LYS A 10 -7.02 -9.79 13.58
C LYS A 10 -6.66 -8.31 13.82
N VAL A 11 -7.47 -7.64 14.65
CA VAL A 11 -7.51 -6.18 14.98
C VAL A 11 -6.17 -5.51 15.41
N VAL A 12 -5.07 -6.26 15.47
CA VAL A 12 -3.77 -5.78 15.99
C VAL A 12 -2.61 -6.00 15.02
N ASP A 13 -2.84 -6.65 13.88
CA ASP A 13 -1.77 -7.01 12.96
C ASP A 13 -1.56 -5.95 11.86
N ALA A 14 -0.29 -5.68 11.57
CA ALA A 14 0.08 -4.83 10.44
C ALA A 14 -0.04 -5.61 9.13
N VAL A 15 -0.85 -5.11 8.20
CA VAL A 15 -0.97 -5.70 6.86
C VAL A 15 0.15 -5.17 5.98
N LYS A 16 0.89 -6.07 5.32
CA LYS A 16 1.90 -5.71 4.32
C LYS A 16 1.44 -6.12 2.94
N ILE A 17 1.47 -5.17 2.01
CA ILE A 17 1.19 -5.40 0.59
C ILE A 17 2.48 -5.15 -0.17
N THR A 18 2.89 -6.09 -1.02
CA THR A 18 4.15 -6.01 -1.77
C THR A 18 3.90 -5.93 -3.27
N CYS A 19 4.69 -5.13 -3.97
CA CYS A 19 4.72 -5.05 -5.42
C CYS A 19 6.16 -5.27 -5.91
N SER A 20 6.36 -6.23 -6.80
CA SER A 20 7.67 -6.61 -7.33
C SER A 20 7.58 -6.88 -8.83
N GLY A 21 8.72 -6.74 -9.54
CA GLY A 21 8.82 -7.07 -10.97
C GLY A 21 8.79 -5.87 -11.93
N GLY A 22 8.88 -4.65 -11.40
CA GLY A 22 9.13 -3.44 -12.20
C GLY A 22 10.62 -3.24 -12.49
N SER A 23 10.94 -2.61 -13.62
CA SER A 23 12.30 -2.15 -13.94
C SER A 23 12.73 -0.91 -13.16
N SER A 24 11.77 -0.21 -12.53
CA SER A 24 12.02 0.95 -11.68
C SER A 24 11.87 0.62 -10.19
N ASN A 25 12.57 1.40 -9.37
CA ASN A 25 12.51 1.40 -7.91
C ASN A 25 11.62 2.54 -7.38
N TRP A 26 10.60 2.93 -8.15
CA TRP A 26 9.61 3.96 -7.80
C TRP A 26 8.21 3.37 -7.73
N TYR A 27 7.61 3.44 -6.55
CA TYR A 27 6.31 2.88 -6.23
C TYR A 27 5.38 3.97 -5.71
N GLY A 28 4.17 3.98 -6.25
CA GLY A 28 3.03 4.74 -5.75
C GLY A 28 1.93 3.79 -5.28
N TRP A 29 1.30 4.11 -4.16
CA TRP A 29 0.22 3.33 -3.57
C TRP A 29 -1.06 4.13 -3.60
N TYR A 30 -2.13 3.50 -4.07
CA TYR A 30 -3.43 4.13 -4.25
C TYR A 30 -4.52 3.30 -3.57
N GLN A 31 -5.48 3.99 -2.96
CA GLN A 31 -6.67 3.38 -2.35
C GLN A 31 -7.90 3.74 -3.17
N GLN A 32 -8.63 2.71 -3.62
CA GLN A 32 -9.96 2.84 -4.19
C GLN A 32 -10.97 2.24 -3.20
N LYS A 33 -11.83 3.09 -2.63
CA LYS A 33 -12.82 2.64 -1.63
C LYS A 33 -14.10 2.10 -2.26
N VAL A 34 -14.51 2.72 -3.37
CA VAL A 34 -15.72 2.34 -4.11
C VAL A 34 -15.30 1.89 -5.51
N PRO A 35 -15.69 0.70 -5.98
CA PRO A 35 -15.44 0.30 -7.36
C PRO A 35 -15.92 1.36 -8.35
N GLY A 36 -15.06 1.76 -9.27
CA GLY A 36 -15.35 2.82 -10.25
C GLY A 36 -15.13 4.25 -9.75
N SER A 37 -14.80 4.47 -8.48
CA SER A 37 -14.37 5.79 -7.99
C SER A 37 -12.92 6.10 -8.34
N ALA A 38 -12.56 7.38 -8.37
CA ALA A 38 -11.18 7.80 -8.56
C ALA A 38 -10.28 7.29 -7.41
N PRO A 39 -9.13 6.65 -7.71
CA PRO A 39 -8.18 6.25 -6.69
C PRO A 39 -7.61 7.47 -5.95
N VAL A 40 -7.39 7.31 -4.64
CA VAL A 40 -6.74 8.31 -3.80
C VAL A 40 -5.30 7.88 -3.56
N THR A 41 -4.34 8.77 -3.79
CA THR A 41 -2.92 8.53 -3.49
C THR A 41 -2.72 8.42 -1.98
N VAL A 42 -2.14 7.30 -1.54
CA VAL A 42 -1.82 7.00 -0.14
C VAL A 42 -0.34 7.22 0.14
N ILE A 43 0.54 6.75 -0.75
CA ILE A 43 1.98 6.96 -0.71
C ILE A 43 2.46 7.28 -2.12
N TRP A 44 3.34 8.26 -2.26
CA TRP A 44 4.03 8.60 -3.50
C TRP A 44 5.55 8.57 -3.26
N ASP A 45 6.33 8.47 -4.34
CA ASP A 45 7.80 8.45 -4.29
C ASP A 45 8.35 7.52 -3.19
N ASN A 46 7.85 6.28 -3.18
CA ASN A 46 8.20 5.19 -2.27
C ASN A 46 7.77 5.34 -0.81
N THR A 47 7.91 6.51 -0.22
CA THR A 47 7.78 6.72 1.24
C THR A 47 6.95 7.95 1.61
N ASN A 48 6.69 8.86 0.67
CA ASN A 48 6.06 10.13 0.97
C ASN A 48 4.55 9.95 1.12
N ARG A 49 4.03 10.22 2.32
CA ARG A 49 2.60 10.18 2.63
C ARG A 49 2.01 11.59 2.58
N PRO A 50 0.95 11.85 1.80
CA PRO A 50 0.23 13.12 1.86
C PRO A 50 -0.32 13.41 3.26
N SER A 51 -0.37 14.68 3.68
CA SER A 51 -0.74 15.09 5.05
C SER A 51 -2.17 14.70 5.44
N ASN A 52 -3.09 14.59 4.48
CA ASN A 52 -4.47 14.19 4.67
C ASN A 52 -4.69 12.67 4.74
N ILE A 53 -3.64 11.86 4.59
CA ILE A 53 -3.69 10.41 4.70
C ILE A 53 -3.33 10.00 6.13
N PRO A 54 -4.07 9.07 6.79
CA PRO A 54 -3.78 8.66 8.16
C PRO A 54 -2.38 8.06 8.38
N SER A 55 -1.82 8.23 9.58
CA SER A 55 -0.47 7.75 9.95
C SER A 55 -0.28 6.24 9.93
N ARG A 56 -1.38 5.49 9.90
CA ARG A 56 -1.35 4.02 9.79
C ARG A 56 -0.76 3.50 8.48
N PHE A 57 -0.64 4.34 7.45
CA PHE A 57 -0.06 3.96 6.17
C PHE A 57 1.41 4.39 6.10
N SER A 58 2.29 3.47 5.69
CA SER A 58 3.68 3.76 5.40
C SER A 58 4.18 2.95 4.20
N GLY A 59 5.08 3.54 3.42
CA GLY A 59 5.72 2.89 2.28
C GLY A 59 7.19 2.63 2.52
N SER A 60 7.71 1.58 1.91
CA SER A 60 9.15 1.28 1.86
C SER A 60 9.52 0.60 0.55
N THR A 61 10.82 0.56 0.24
CA THR A 61 11.35 -0.09 -0.97
C THR A 61 12.67 -0.78 -0.66
N SER A 62 12.81 -2.00 -1.16
CA SER A 62 14.04 -2.80 -1.07
C SER A 62 14.30 -3.45 -2.43
N GLY A 63 15.39 -3.04 -3.10
CA GLY A 63 15.65 -3.41 -4.49
C GLY A 63 14.47 -3.03 -5.40
N ASN A 64 13.98 -4.00 -6.18
CA ASN A 64 12.80 -3.86 -7.04
C ASN A 64 11.51 -4.37 -6.37
N THR A 65 11.41 -4.21 -5.05
CA THR A 65 10.19 -4.54 -4.29
C THR A 65 9.75 -3.35 -3.44
N GLY A 66 8.58 -2.81 -3.73
CA GLY A 66 7.88 -1.84 -2.90
C GLY A 66 6.98 -2.54 -1.88
N THR A 67 6.88 -2.00 -0.67
CA THR A 67 5.97 -2.50 0.37
C THR A 67 5.11 -1.36 0.94
N LEU A 68 3.79 -1.56 1.00
CA LEU A 68 2.87 -0.75 1.80
C LEU A 68 2.59 -1.47 3.11
N THR A 69 2.79 -0.80 4.23
CA THR A 69 2.41 -1.27 5.55
C THR A 69 1.21 -0.48 6.05
N ILE A 70 0.19 -1.20 6.54
CA ILE A 70 -1.01 -0.65 7.14
C ILE A 70 -1.09 -1.17 8.58
N THR A 71 -0.89 -0.33 9.58
CA THR A 71 -0.94 -0.72 11.00
C THR A 71 -2.33 -0.49 11.61
N GLY A 72 -2.68 -1.21 12.68
CA GLY A 72 -3.93 -0.98 13.40
C GLY A 72 -5.17 -1.14 12.51
N VAL A 73 -5.15 -2.15 11.65
CA VAL A 73 -6.32 -2.57 10.87
C VAL A 73 -7.29 -3.21 11.86
N GLN A 74 -8.49 -2.65 11.98
CA GLN A 74 -9.58 -3.14 12.84
C GLN A 74 -10.71 -3.69 12.01
#